data_AF-A0A9D5BF91-F1
#
_entry.id   AF-A0A9D5BF91-F1
#
_cell.length_a   1.000
_cell.length_b   1.000
_cell.length_c   1.000
_cell.angle_alpha   90.00
_cell.angle_beta   90.00
_cell.angle_gamma   90.00
#
_symmetry.space_group_name_H-M   'P 1'
#
loop_
_entity.id
_entity.type
_entity.pdbx_description
1 polymer ?
#
loop_
_entity_poly.entity_id
_entity_poly.type
_entity_poly.pdbx_seq_one_letter_code
_entity_poly.pdbx_strand_id
1 'polypeptide(L)'
;MLLSPSRLPPIASDFSHTSNGSLFTMFLTAPLQAFCLLLGFSGTDIDLDLYNKAEMLLSSSLNNWGLALASSDTLDPVWGQVLGDPFIRRLLLRFIFCQTVLTLYAPVYNKNEFLPTCVPSLPKPVLSPSYSYQSVILHLASIFSATKYFIFSEDVSPETVSTNVD
;
A
#
# COMPACT_ATOMS: atom_id res chain seq x y z
N MET A 1 8.22 12.29 -10.54
CA MET A 1 8.53 12.64 -9.14
C MET A 1 7.43 12.11 -8.24
N LEU A 2 7.80 11.44 -7.16
CA LEU A 2 6.89 11.01 -6.09
C LEU A 2 6.94 12.05 -4.97
N LEU A 3 5.79 12.60 -4.62
CA LEU A 3 5.65 13.70 -3.68
C LEU A 3 4.98 13.20 -2.40
N SER A 4 5.56 13.56 -1.25
CA SER A 4 4.98 13.25 0.05
C SER A 4 3.65 13.99 0.24
N PRO A 5 2.77 13.50 1.14
CA PRO A 5 1.59 14.24 1.55
C PRO A 5 1.91 15.65 2.07
N SER A 6 0.94 16.55 1.98
CA SER A 6 1.05 17.91 2.54
C SER A 6 0.88 17.92 4.07
N ARG A 7 0.26 16.88 4.64
CA ARG A 7 0.11 16.66 6.09
C ARG A 7 0.39 15.22 6.47
N LEU A 8 0.91 15.02 7.67
CA LEU A 8 1.18 13.69 8.22
C LEU A 8 -0.13 13.07 8.74
N PRO A 9 -0.49 11.83 8.36
CA PRO A 9 -1.66 11.16 8.89
C PRO A 9 -1.52 10.92 10.41
N PRO A 10 -2.62 10.88 11.17
CA PRO A 10 -2.58 10.47 12.57
C PRO A 10 -2.07 9.03 12.66
N ILE A 11 -0.92 8.86 13.31
CA ILE A 11 -0.38 7.53 13.65
C ILE A 11 -1.15 7.05 14.87
N ALA A 12 -1.55 5.78 14.91
CA ALA A 12 -2.34 5.24 16.02
C ALA A 12 -1.58 5.20 17.36
N SER A 13 -0.30 5.57 17.39
CA SER A 13 0.60 5.49 18.53
C SER A 13 1.50 6.74 18.66
N ASP A 14 1.94 7.05 19.88
CA ASP A 14 2.79 8.21 20.22
C ASP A 14 4.26 8.06 19.78
N PHE A 15 4.53 7.32 18.70
CA PHE A 15 5.88 7.05 18.18
C PHE A 15 6.51 8.25 17.44
N SER A 16 6.09 9.49 17.75
CA SER A 16 6.66 10.73 17.21
C SER A 16 8.17 10.91 17.49
N HIS A 17 8.78 10.04 18.31
CA HIS A 17 10.13 10.22 18.81
C HIS A 17 11.20 9.26 18.24
N THR A 18 10.87 8.22 17.46
CA THR A 18 11.87 7.16 17.12
C THR A 18 12.13 6.90 15.63
N SER A 19 11.37 7.48 14.70
CA SER A 19 11.69 7.35 13.27
C SER A 19 12.31 8.65 12.73
N ASN A 20 13.62 8.64 12.48
CA ASN A 20 14.37 9.74 11.84
C ASN A 20 14.03 9.96 10.34
N GLY A 21 12.77 9.79 9.95
CA GLY A 21 12.33 9.92 8.56
C GLY A 21 10.82 10.06 8.40
N SER A 22 10.39 10.58 7.25
CA SER A 22 8.96 10.70 6.95
C SER A 22 8.32 9.31 6.78
N LEU A 23 7.08 9.14 7.26
CA LEU A 23 6.30 7.91 7.05
C LEU A 23 6.22 7.54 5.56
N PHE A 24 6.11 8.54 4.69
CA PHE A 24 6.13 8.35 3.24
C PHE A 24 7.44 7.72 2.76
N THR A 25 8.59 8.24 3.19
CA THR A 25 9.90 7.64 2.87
C THR A 25 9.98 6.20 3.38
N MET A 26 9.46 5.92 4.57
CA MET A 26 9.43 4.57 5.11
C MET A 26 8.57 3.64 4.25
N PHE A 27 7.41 4.08 3.75
CA PHE A 27 6.63 3.28 2.80
C PHE A 27 7.43 2.95 1.53
N LEU A 28 8.25 3.89 1.05
CA LEU A 28 9.08 3.69 -0.14
C LEU A 28 10.28 2.76 0.10
N THR A 29 10.79 2.64 1.33
CA THR A 29 11.98 1.83 1.64
C THR A 29 11.67 0.50 2.34
N ALA A 30 10.71 0.51 3.27
CA ALA A 30 10.26 -0.61 4.11
C ALA A 30 8.71 -0.59 4.25
N PRO A 31 7.97 -0.98 3.21
CA PRO A 31 6.51 -0.76 3.12
C PRO A 31 5.70 -1.46 4.22
N LEU A 32 6.02 -2.71 4.57
CA LEU A 32 5.32 -3.42 5.63
C LEU A 32 5.57 -2.77 6.99
N GLN A 33 6.81 -2.38 7.27
CA GLN A 33 7.16 -1.70 8.52
C GLN A 33 6.42 -0.35 8.65
N ALA A 34 6.32 0.42 7.56
CA ALA A 34 5.55 1.66 7.54
C ALA A 34 4.05 1.43 7.79
N PHE A 35 3.50 0.34 7.22
CA PHE A 35 2.12 -0.08 7.45
C PHE A 35 1.89 -0.42 8.94
N CYS A 36 2.77 -1.23 9.54
CA CYS A 36 2.69 -1.57 10.96
C CYS A 36 2.80 -0.33 11.86
N LEU A 37 3.74 0.57 11.56
CA LEU A 37 3.93 1.81 12.29
C LEU A 37 2.67 2.70 12.22
N LEU A 38 2.07 2.86 11.04
CA LEU A 38 0.83 3.63 10.86
C LEU A 38 -0.29 3.13 11.77
N LEU A 39 -0.41 1.81 11.91
CA LEU A 39 -1.41 1.12 12.73
C LEU A 39 -1.05 1.06 14.22
N GLY A 40 0.12 1.60 14.59
CA GLY A 40 0.56 1.72 15.96
C GLY A 40 1.27 0.50 16.53
N PHE A 41 1.65 -0.48 15.69
CA PHE A 41 2.43 -1.63 16.13
C PHE A 41 3.91 -1.27 16.25
N SER A 42 4.55 -1.71 17.34
CA SER A 42 6.01 -1.62 17.48
C SER A 42 6.67 -2.93 17.05
N GLY A 43 7.93 -2.86 16.59
CA GLY A 43 8.66 -4.03 16.10
C GLY A 43 8.87 -5.15 17.12
N THR A 44 8.70 -4.87 18.43
CA THR A 44 8.76 -5.88 19.49
C THR A 44 7.41 -6.55 19.77
N ASP A 45 6.30 -5.96 19.32
CA ASP A 45 4.94 -6.44 19.61
C ASP A 45 4.40 -7.39 18.53
N ILE A 46 5.11 -7.51 17.41
CA ILE A 46 4.65 -8.28 16.26
C ILE A 46 5.31 -9.66 16.28
N ASP A 47 4.47 -10.69 16.30
CA ASP A 47 4.90 -12.08 16.09
C ASP A 47 5.64 -12.24 14.75
N LEU A 48 6.81 -12.87 14.79
CA LEU A 48 7.70 -12.97 13.64
C LEU A 48 7.07 -13.78 12.50
N ASP A 49 6.27 -14.80 12.80
CA ASP A 49 5.60 -15.62 11.79
C ASP A 49 4.49 -14.83 11.11
N LEU A 50 3.72 -14.03 11.85
CA LEU A 50 2.76 -13.08 11.28
C LEU A 50 3.43 -12.04 10.40
N TYR A 51 4.55 -11.47 10.84
CA TYR A 51 5.31 -10.49 10.05
C TYR A 51 5.82 -11.11 8.74
N ASN A 52 6.42 -12.30 8.81
CA ASN A 52 6.90 -13.02 7.61
C ASN A 52 5.76 -13.37 6.67
N LYS A 53 4.60 -13.79 7.19
CA LYS A 53 3.39 -14.04 6.39
C LYS A 53 2.92 -12.78 5.67
N ALA A 54 2.89 -11.64 6.35
CA ALA A 54 2.52 -10.36 5.76
C ALA A 54 3.54 -9.90 4.70
N GLU A 55 4.84 -10.10 4.92
CA GLU A 55 5.89 -9.73 3.96
C GLU A 55 5.79 -10.57 2.68
N MET A 56 5.53 -11.88 2.81
CA MET A 56 5.27 -12.76 1.65
C MET A 56 4.03 -12.33 0.87
N LEU A 57 2.93 -12.03 1.57
CA LEU A 57 1.69 -11.54 0.95
C LEU A 57 1.94 -10.23 0.20
N LEU A 58 2.60 -9.26 0.83
CA LEU A 58 2.89 -7.96 0.23
C LEU A 58 3.82 -8.11 -0.97
N SER A 59 4.89 -8.88 -0.85
CA SER A 59 5.85 -9.11 -1.94
C SER A 59 5.18 -9.72 -3.17
N SER A 60 4.38 -10.78 -2.98
CA SER A 60 3.61 -11.41 -4.06
C SER A 60 2.61 -10.43 -4.70
N SER A 61 1.90 -9.65 -3.87
CA SER A 61 0.92 -8.67 -4.34
C SER A 61 1.56 -7.56 -5.18
N LEU A 62 2.69 -6.98 -4.72
CA LEU A 62 3.41 -5.97 -5.48
C LEU A 62 3.94 -6.51 -6.81
N ASN A 63 4.40 -7.76 -6.84
CA ASN A 63 4.82 -8.41 -8.08
C ASN A 63 3.64 -8.57 -9.06
N ASN A 64 2.48 -9.03 -8.58
CA ASN A 64 1.28 -9.16 -9.39
C ASN A 64 0.79 -7.81 -9.93
N TRP A 65 0.84 -6.76 -9.12
CA TRP A 65 0.54 -5.40 -9.58
C TRP A 65 1.53 -4.93 -10.64
N GLY A 66 2.82 -5.24 -10.48
CA GLY A 66 3.86 -4.94 -11.46
C GLY A 66 3.61 -5.63 -12.81
N LEU A 67 3.21 -6.90 -12.80
CA LEU A 67 2.84 -7.64 -14.00
C LEU A 67 1.58 -7.08 -14.65
N ALA A 68 0.52 -6.82 -13.87
CA ALA A 68 -0.71 -6.24 -14.37
C ALA A 68 -0.50 -4.86 -15.01
N LEU A 69 0.37 -4.03 -14.42
CA LEU A 69 0.79 -2.78 -15.02
C LEU A 69 1.56 -3.02 -16.32
N ALA A 70 2.57 -3.90 -16.32
CA ALA A 70 3.35 -4.16 -17.53
C ALA A 70 2.51 -4.70 -18.71
N SER A 71 1.41 -5.40 -18.43
CA SER A 71 0.49 -5.95 -19.42
C SER A 71 -0.67 -5.03 -19.80
N SER A 72 -0.74 -3.81 -19.27
CA SER A 72 -1.85 -2.89 -19.58
C SER A 72 -1.59 -2.09 -20.85
N ASP A 73 -2.42 -2.32 -21.88
CA ASP A 73 -2.38 -1.59 -23.16
C ASP A 73 -2.85 -0.12 -23.05
N THR A 74 -3.35 0.28 -21.87
CA THR A 74 -3.90 1.61 -21.61
C THR A 74 -2.92 2.57 -20.93
N LEU A 75 -1.72 2.09 -20.60
CA LEU A 75 -0.67 2.92 -20.01
C LEU A 75 -0.09 3.86 -21.05
N ASP A 76 0.05 5.13 -20.67
CA ASP A 76 0.80 6.10 -21.45
C ASP A 76 2.23 5.56 -21.72
N PRO A 77 2.75 5.67 -22.96
CA PRO A 77 4.08 5.16 -23.31
C PRO A 77 5.21 5.62 -22.37
N VAL A 78 5.09 6.80 -21.74
CA VAL A 78 6.04 7.29 -20.73
C VAL A 78 6.14 6.31 -19.55
N TRP A 79 5.02 5.70 -19.14
CA TRP A 79 5.02 4.70 -18.07
C TRP A 79 5.63 3.37 -18.51
N GLY A 80 5.56 3.01 -19.78
CA GLY A 80 6.24 1.82 -20.31
C GLY A 80 7.76 1.88 -20.09
N GLN A 81 8.38 3.03 -20.35
CA GLN A 81 9.81 3.26 -20.10
C GLN A 81 10.14 3.27 -18.60
N VAL A 82 9.32 3.96 -17.80
CA VAL A 82 9.50 4.07 -16.34
C VAL A 82 9.35 2.72 -15.64
N LEU A 83 8.39 1.90 -16.06
CA LEU A 83 8.16 0.55 -15.54
C LEU A 83 9.17 -0.48 -16.07
N GLY A 84 9.88 -0.15 -17.16
CA GLY A 84 10.99 -0.95 -17.67
C GLY A 84 12.19 -0.96 -16.71
N ASP A 85 12.42 0.12 -15.98
CA ASP A 85 13.46 0.19 -14.96
C ASP A 85 13.06 -0.57 -13.68
N PRO A 86 13.81 -1.59 -13.23
CA PRO A 86 13.45 -2.40 -12.07
C PRO A 86 13.41 -1.61 -10.75
N PHE A 87 14.27 -0.61 -10.58
CA PHE A 87 14.35 0.19 -9.36
C PHE A 87 13.17 1.16 -9.29
N ILE A 88 12.90 1.89 -10.37
CA ILE A 88 11.78 2.82 -10.44
C ILE A 88 10.46 2.05 -10.37
N ARG A 89 10.34 0.90 -11.05
CA ARG A 89 9.15 0.03 -10.93
C ARG A 89 8.90 -0.38 -9.49
N ARG A 90 9.93 -0.84 -8.76
CA ARG A 90 9.81 -1.19 -7.33
C ARG A 90 9.34 0.01 -6.50
N LEU A 91 9.95 1.17 -6.72
CA LEU A 91 9.61 2.39 -5.98
C LEU A 91 8.16 2.83 -6.25
N LEU A 92 7.71 2.72 -7.50
CA LEU A 92 6.36 3.08 -7.91
C LEU A 92 5.31 2.13 -7.34
N LEU A 93 5.59 0.82 -7.29
CA LEU A 93 4.70 -0.16 -6.66
C LEU A 93 4.54 0.10 -5.15
N ARG A 94 5.64 0.46 -4.47
CA ARG A 94 5.60 0.87 -3.06
C ARG A 94 4.84 2.19 -2.86
N PHE A 95 4.95 3.11 -3.81
CA PHE A 95 4.13 4.33 -3.82
C PHE A 95 2.64 4.00 -3.96
N ILE A 96 2.25 3.13 -4.90
CA ILE A 96 0.86 2.70 -5.09
C ILE A 96 0.32 2.05 -3.81
N PHE A 97 1.13 1.20 -3.18
CA PHE A 97 0.79 0.62 -1.88
C PHE A 97 0.57 1.70 -0.80
N CYS A 98 1.51 2.63 -0.63
CA CYS A 98 1.38 3.75 0.30
C CYS A 98 0.08 4.55 0.07
N GLN A 99 -0.17 4.92 -1.18
CA GLN A 99 -1.35 5.70 -1.55
C GLN A 99 -2.64 4.93 -1.29
N THR A 100 -2.68 3.63 -1.61
CA THR A 100 -3.84 2.77 -1.34
C THR A 100 -4.13 2.66 0.15
N VAL A 101 -3.09 2.39 0.96
CA VAL A 101 -3.20 2.34 2.42
C VAL A 101 -3.81 3.63 2.96
N LEU A 102 -3.26 4.78 2.57
CA LEU A 102 -3.74 6.08 3.06
C LEU A 102 -5.12 6.47 2.52
N THR A 103 -5.48 6.02 1.32
CA THR A 103 -6.82 6.23 0.75
C THR A 103 -7.89 5.49 1.55
N LEU A 104 -7.59 4.29 2.05
CA LEU A 104 -8.53 3.47 2.81
C LEU A 104 -8.45 3.73 4.32
N TYR A 105 -7.41 4.41 4.81
CA TYR A 105 -7.17 4.61 6.25
C TYR A 105 -8.22 5.54 6.87
N ALA A 106 -9.03 4.99 7.77
CA ALA A 106 -10.23 5.65 8.31
C ALA A 106 -9.98 7.06 8.89
N PRO A 107 -8.88 7.32 9.65
CA PRO A 107 -8.61 8.67 10.19
C PRO A 107 -8.44 9.78 9.14
N VAL A 108 -8.01 9.43 7.92
CA VAL A 108 -7.76 10.38 6.82
C VAL A 108 -8.59 10.10 5.57
N TYR A 109 -9.61 9.24 5.70
CA TYR A 109 -10.48 8.88 4.59
C TYR A 109 -11.10 10.11 3.93
N ASN A 110 -11.09 10.16 2.59
CA ASN A 110 -11.54 11.28 1.77
C ASN A 110 -10.83 12.63 2.03
N LYS A 111 -9.60 12.62 2.57
CA LYS A 111 -8.80 13.84 2.79
C LYS A 111 -7.52 13.85 1.95
N ASN A 112 -7.55 14.57 0.83
CA ASN A 112 -6.47 14.58 -0.16
C ASN A 112 -5.14 15.11 0.37
N GLU A 113 -5.14 15.96 1.40
CA GLU A 113 -3.92 16.54 1.98
C GLU A 113 -3.00 15.50 2.66
N PHE A 114 -3.54 14.30 2.96
CA PHE A 114 -2.80 13.17 3.52
C PHE A 114 -2.36 12.14 2.47
N LEU A 115 -2.71 12.34 1.20
CA LEU A 115 -2.35 11.42 0.12
C LEU A 115 -1.04 11.84 -0.56
N PRO A 116 -0.13 10.88 -0.83
CA PRO A 116 1.04 11.15 -1.65
C PRO A 116 0.59 11.34 -3.11
N THR A 117 1.34 12.13 -3.88
CA THR A 117 1.02 12.42 -5.29
C THR A 117 2.20 12.07 -6.22
N CYS A 118 1.91 11.86 -7.50
CA CYS A 118 2.91 11.48 -8.51
C CYS A 118 2.79 12.40 -9.73
N VAL A 119 3.93 12.81 -10.29
CA VAL A 119 4.04 13.65 -11.49
C VAL A 119 5.00 13.02 -12.50
N PRO A 120 4.59 12.71 -13.75
CA PRO A 120 3.22 12.82 -14.25
C PRO A 120 2.27 11.95 -13.42
N SER A 121 0.98 12.27 -13.44
CA SER A 121 0.00 11.49 -12.70
C SER A 121 -0.05 10.07 -13.24
N LEU A 122 -0.11 9.11 -12.33
CA LEU A 122 -0.39 7.73 -12.70
C LEU A 122 -1.75 7.66 -13.40
N PRO A 123 -1.95 6.75 -14.37
CA PRO A 123 -3.25 6.60 -15.01
C PRO A 123 -4.33 6.27 -13.99
N LYS A 124 -5.55 6.78 -14.20
CA LYS A 124 -6.72 6.51 -13.32
C LYS A 124 -6.97 5.02 -13.02
N PRO A 125 -6.77 4.07 -13.95
CA PRO A 125 -6.88 2.63 -13.66
C PRO A 125 -5.93 2.14 -12.56
N VAL A 126 -4.80 2.83 -12.36
CA VAL A 126 -3.77 2.51 -11.37
C VAL A 126 -4.03 3.20 -10.02
N LEU A 127 -4.74 4.32 -10.03
CA LEU A 127 -4.95 5.17 -8.85
C LEU A 127 -6.24 4.90 -8.09
N SER A 128 -7.29 4.44 -8.79
CA SER A 128 -8.53 4.07 -8.10
C SER A 128 -8.27 2.77 -7.35
N PRO A 129 -8.59 2.65 -6.05
CA PRO A 129 -8.46 1.40 -5.31
C PRO A 129 -9.37 0.35 -5.94
N SER A 130 -8.82 -0.36 -6.93
CA SER A 130 -9.50 -1.50 -7.55
C SER A 130 -9.77 -2.55 -6.47
N TYR A 131 -10.69 -3.46 -6.74
CA TYR A 131 -10.93 -4.62 -5.89
C TYR A 131 -9.61 -5.32 -5.48
N SER A 132 -8.68 -5.46 -6.43
CA SER A 132 -7.35 -6.07 -6.24
C SER A 132 -6.46 -5.30 -5.25
N TYR A 133 -6.55 -3.97 -5.22
CA TYR A 133 -5.77 -3.16 -4.27
C TYR A 133 -6.38 -3.19 -2.87
N GLN A 134 -7.70 -3.10 -2.77
CA GLN A 134 -8.40 -3.14 -1.49
C GLN A 134 -8.27 -4.51 -0.80
N SER A 135 -8.36 -5.61 -1.56
CA SER A 135 -8.25 -6.97 -0.99
C SER A 135 -6.88 -7.24 -0.35
N VAL A 136 -5.80 -6.72 -0.95
CA VAL A 136 -4.45 -6.81 -0.38
C VAL A 136 -4.37 -6.05 0.96
N ILE A 137 -4.93 -4.84 1.03
CA ILE A 137 -4.96 -4.07 2.28
C ILE A 137 -5.82 -4.77 3.33
N LEU A 138 -6.96 -5.34 2.94
CA LEU A 138 -7.84 -6.12 3.82
C LEU A 138 -7.11 -7.34 4.40
N HIS A 139 -6.43 -8.13 3.55
CA HIS A 139 -5.69 -9.31 3.98
C HIS A 139 -4.47 -8.95 4.85
N LEU A 140 -3.76 -7.87 4.55
CA LEU A 140 -2.68 -7.39 5.42
C LEU A 140 -3.24 -6.94 6.78
N ALA A 141 -4.31 -6.15 6.79
CA ALA A 141 -4.94 -5.69 8.01
C ALA A 141 -5.50 -6.86 8.83
N SER A 142 -6.01 -7.93 8.21
CA SER A 142 -6.52 -9.10 8.92
C SER A 142 -5.41 -9.90 9.62
N ILE A 143 -4.21 -10.00 9.03
CA ILE A 143 -3.05 -10.62 9.68
C ILE A 143 -2.73 -9.94 11.02
N PHE A 144 -2.90 -8.61 11.09
CA PHE A 144 -2.64 -7.83 12.30
C PHE A 144 -3.90 -7.52 13.13
N SER A 145 -5.06 -8.13 12.82
CA SER A 145 -6.34 -7.82 13.49
C SER A 145 -6.69 -6.32 13.50
N ALA A 146 -6.33 -5.63 12.43
CA ALA A 146 -6.34 -4.17 12.29
C ALA A 146 -7.34 -3.67 11.23
N THR A 147 -8.24 -4.53 10.75
CA THR A 147 -9.24 -4.19 9.70
C THR A 147 -10.11 -3.01 10.07
N LYS A 148 -10.40 -2.81 11.37
CA LYS A 148 -11.16 -1.67 11.91
C LYS A 148 -10.58 -0.29 11.60
N TYR A 149 -9.31 -0.20 11.21
CA TYR A 149 -8.65 1.07 10.87
C TYR A 149 -8.84 1.45 9.39
N PHE A 150 -9.52 0.62 8.60
CA PHE A 150 -9.70 0.82 7.17
C PHE A 150 -11.18 0.81 6.78
N ILE A 151 -11.50 1.57 5.73
CA ILE A 151 -12.82 1.64 5.11
C ILE A 151 -12.70 0.99 3.73
N PHE A 152 -13.37 -0.15 3.55
CA PHE A 152 -13.40 -0.90 2.29
C PHE A 152 -14.74 -0.74 1.57
N SER A 153 -14.76 -1.01 0.26
CA SER A 153 -16.01 -1.08 -0.52
C SER A 153 -16.80 -2.34 -0.17
N GLU A 154 -18.14 -2.29 -0.26
CA GLU A 154 -19.04 -3.37 0.15
C GLU A 154 -18.76 -4.72 -0.52
N ASP A 155 -18.22 -4.71 -1.74
CA ASP A 155 -17.92 -5.93 -2.50
C ASP A 155 -16.67 -6.68 -2.01
N VAL A 156 -15.86 -6.09 -1.12
CA VAL A 156 -14.58 -6.65 -0.68
C VAL A 156 -14.76 -7.49 0.59
N SER A 157 -14.91 -8.81 0.44
CA SER A 157 -15.02 -9.77 1.55
C SER A 157 -13.70 -10.53 1.77
N PRO A 158 -13.32 -10.85 3.03
CA PRO A 158 -12.14 -11.67 3.33
C PRO A 158 -12.25 -13.15 2.89
N GLU A 159 -13.39 -13.61 2.36
CA GLU A 159 -13.66 -15.03 2.09
C GLU A 159 -13.45 -15.50 0.64
N THR A 160 -13.10 -14.64 -0.33
CA THR A 160 -12.99 -15.06 -1.74
C THR A 160 -11.58 -15.47 -2.15
N VAL A 161 -11.05 -16.60 -1.67
CA VAL A 161 -10.18 -17.50 -2.46
C VAL A 161 -10.26 -18.91 -1.87
N SER A 162 -11.35 -19.63 -2.15
CA SER A 162 -11.26 -21.08 -2.32
C SER A 162 -10.77 -21.32 -3.75
N THR A 163 -9.57 -21.89 -3.84
CA THR A 163 -9.02 -22.52 -5.04
C THR A 163 -10.08 -23.36 -5.76
N ASN A 164 -10.50 -22.90 -6.94
CA ASN A 164 -10.90 -23.82 -8.01
C ASN A 164 -9.62 -24.54 -8.45
N VAL A 165 -9.44 -25.75 -7.92
CA VAL A 165 -8.56 -26.75 -8.54
C VAL A 165 -9.47 -27.60 -9.41
N ASP A 166 -9.39 -27.38 -10.72
CA ASP A 166 -9.64 -28.44 -11.71
C ASP A 166 -8.29 -29.10 -12.04
#